data_AF-A0A7W5C075-F1
#
_entry.id   AF-A0A7W5C075-F1
#
_cell.length_a   1.000
_cell.length_b   1.000
_cell.length_c   1.000
_cell.angle_alpha   90.00
_cell.angle_beta   90.00
_cell.angle_gamma   90.00
#
_symmetry.space_group_name_H-M   'P 1'
#
loop_
_entity.id
_entity.type
_entity.pdbx_description
1 polymer ?
#
loop_
_entity_poly.entity_id
_entity_poly.type
_entity_poly.pdbx_seq_one_letter_code
_entity_poly.pdbx_strand_id
1 'polypeptide(L)' 'MDSIDLLPDPLHDGWIMLCKCGCKEIRPAAATTWMDFEVLALSEIRFQVTCLSCGGQAQLEVSKDEQDAPEEAGSG' A
#
# COMPACT_ATOMS: atom_id res chain seq x y z
N MET A 1 -4.03 -10.14 16.88
CA MET A 1 -4.20 -9.55 15.54
C MET A 1 -3.09 -8.54 15.35
N ASP A 2 -2.24 -8.78 14.37
CA ASP A 2 -1.15 -7.90 13.95
C ASP A 2 -1.71 -7.08 12.79
N SER A 3 -2.20 -5.88 13.10
CA SER A 3 -2.72 -5.00 12.06
C SER A 3 -1.57 -4.21 11.44
N ILE A 4 -1.43 -4.38 10.13
CA ILE A 4 -0.71 -3.46 9.25
C ILE A 4 -1.77 -2.89 8.31
N ASP A 5 -1.91 -1.58 8.34
CA ASP A 5 -2.86 -0.86 7.50
C ASP A 5 -2.12 -0.23 6.32
N LEU A 6 -2.70 -0.33 5.14
CA LEU A 6 -2.23 0.33 3.91
C LEU A 6 -3.27 1.35 3.48
N LEU A 7 -2.86 2.61 3.39
CA LEU A 7 -3.72 3.74 3.07
C LEU A 7 -3.17 4.49 1.85
N PRO A 8 -4.02 5.05 0.98
CA PRO A 8 -3.54 5.98 -0.05
C PRO A 8 -3.00 7.25 0.61
N ASP A 9 -1.91 7.81 0.07
CA ASP A 9 -1.42 9.13 0.46
C ASP A 9 -2.31 10.21 -0.20
N PRO A 10 -2.97 11.10 0.58
CA PRO A 10 -3.85 12.12 0.01
C PRO A 10 -3.10 13.29 -0.64
N LEU A 11 -1.81 13.46 -0.38
CA LEU A 11 -1.02 14.60 -0.87
C LEU A 11 -0.16 14.24 -2.07
N HIS A 12 0.20 12.97 -2.20
CA HIS A 12 1.05 12.45 -3.26
C HIS A 12 0.41 11.17 -3.81
N ASP A 13 0.53 10.94 -5.11
CA ASP A 13 0.14 9.66 -5.69
C ASP A 13 1.05 8.57 -5.11
N GLY A 14 0.62 7.87 -4.06
CA GLY A 14 1.48 7.09 -3.18
C GLY A 14 0.70 6.37 -2.09
N TRP A 15 1.43 5.72 -1.18
CA TRP A 15 0.87 4.83 -0.17
C TRP A 15 1.53 5.02 1.19
N ILE A 16 0.77 4.82 2.25
CA ILE A 16 1.20 4.89 3.63
C ILE A 16 0.99 3.51 4.28
N MET A 17 2.04 2.92 4.82
CA MET A 17 1.96 1.72 5.66
C MET A 17 2.09 2.09 7.13
N LEU A 18 1.20 1.55 7.95
CA LEU A 18 1.17 1.74 9.40
C LEU A 18 1.13 0.39 10.11
N CYS A 19 2.10 0.12 10.96
CA CYS A 19 2.09 -1.04 11.85
C CYS A 19 1.67 -0.63 13.26
N LYS A 20 0.90 -1.50 13.94
CA LYS A 20 0.55 -1.30 15.37
C LYS A 20 1.74 -1.12 16.32
N CYS A 21 2.95 -1.52 15.93
CA CYS A 21 4.16 -1.30 16.73
C CYS A 21 4.64 0.16 16.71
N GLY A 22 4.04 1.02 15.89
CA GLY A 22 4.43 2.41 15.69
C GLY A 22 5.34 2.64 14.48
N CYS A 23 5.78 1.57 13.81
CA CYS A 23 6.50 1.66 12.54
C CYS A 23 5.57 2.21 11.44
N LYS A 24 6.07 3.18 10.67
CA LYS A 24 5.34 3.86 9.60
C LYS A 24 6.26 4.14 8.44
N GLU A 25 5.76 3.96 7.23
CA GLU A 25 6.50 4.29 6.00
C GLU A 25 5.54 4.95 5.00
N ILE A 26 6.02 6.01 4.33
CA ILE A 26 5.31 6.69 3.24
C ILE A 26 6.09 6.39 1.97
N ARG A 27 5.42 5.82 0.97
CA ARG A 27 5.98 5.45 -0.32
C ARG A 27 5.32 6.25 -1.45
N PRO A 28 6.01 7.19 -2.09
CA PRO A 28 5.51 7.83 -3.31
C PRO A 28 5.45 6.81 -4.46
N ALA A 29 4.54 6.97 -5.43
CA ALA A 29 4.38 6.05 -6.56
C ALA A 29 5.65 5.89 -7.40
N ALA A 30 6.52 6.90 -7.44
CA ALA A 30 7.80 6.85 -8.12
C ALA A 30 8.83 5.91 -7.46
N ALA A 31 8.65 5.56 -6.18
CA ALA A 31 9.54 4.65 -5.47
C ALA A 31 9.16 3.20 -5.75
N THR A 32 10.15 2.32 -5.94
CA THR A 32 9.91 0.90 -6.27
C THR A 32 9.98 -0.04 -5.07
N THR A 33 10.64 0.36 -3.98
CA THR A 33 10.90 -0.50 -2.81
C THR A 33 10.33 0.09 -1.52
N TRP A 34 9.98 -0.80 -0.58
CA TRP A 34 9.70 -0.47 0.82
C TRP A 34 10.96 -0.73 1.65
N MET A 35 11.23 0.10 2.66
CA MET A 35 12.44 0.01 3.50
C MET A 35 12.17 -0.60 4.87
N ASP A 36 11.03 -0.27 5.48
CA ASP A 36 10.66 -0.73 6.82
C ASP A 36 9.64 -1.87 6.78
N PHE A 37 9.13 -2.16 5.58
CA PHE A 37 8.20 -3.25 5.30
C PHE A 37 8.73 -4.12 4.16
N GLU A 38 8.59 -5.43 4.30
CA GLU A 38 8.78 -6.36 3.20
C GLU A 38 7.41 -6.70 2.60
N VAL A 39 7.30 -6.66 1.27
CA VAL A 39 6.06 -6.98 0.54
C VAL A 39 6.32 -8.14 -0.39
N LEU A 40 5.59 -9.23 -0.18
CA LEU A 40 5.62 -10.43 -1.02
C LEU A 40 4.29 -10.56 -1.77
N ALA A 41 4.33 -10.58 -3.09
CA ALA A 41 3.17 -10.91 -3.90
C ALA A 41 2.80 -12.39 -3.71
N LEU A 42 1.56 -12.65 -3.27
CA LEU A 42 0.99 -14.00 -3.18
C LEU A 42 0.16 -14.32 -4.43
N SER A 43 -0.46 -13.31 -5.03
CA SER A 43 -1.14 -13.36 -6.34
C SER A 43 -1.11 -11.97 -7.00
N GLU A 44 -1.79 -11.80 -8.13
CA GLU A 44 -1.91 -10.50 -8.82
C GLU A 44 -2.49 -9.39 -7.93
N ILE A 45 -3.41 -9.75 -7.03
CA ILE A 45 -4.14 -8.79 -6.17
C ILE A 45 -3.93 -9.01 -4.68
N ARG A 46 -3.16 -10.03 -4.27
CA ARG A 46 -2.91 -10.35 -2.86
C ARG A 46 -1.44 -10.24 -2.52
N PHE A 47 -1.17 -9.59 -1.39
CA PHE A 47 0.16 -9.32 -0.91
C PHE A 47 0.27 -9.70 0.56
N GLN A 48 1.38 -10.34 0.93
CA GLN A 48 1.78 -10.45 2.33
C GLN A 48 2.73 -9.31 2.65
N VAL A 49 2.47 -8.62 3.74
CA VAL A 49 3.32 -7.55 4.26
C VAL A 49 3.89 -7.97 5.59
N THR A 50 5.20 -7.79 5.77
CA THR A 50 5.91 -8.02 7.02
C THR A 50 6.55 -6.71 7.49
N CYS A 51 6.28 -6.31 8.73
CA CYS A 51 6.99 -5.18 9.35
C CYS A 51 8.38 -5.64 9.80
N LEU A 52 9.44 -5.01 9.29
CA LEU A 52 10.82 -5.40 9.61
C LEU A 52 11.23 -4.98 11.04
N SER A 53 10.47 -4.08 11.67
CA SER A 53 10.73 -3.63 13.05
C SER A 53 10.25 -4.65 14.09
N CYS A 54 9.05 -5.22 13.94
CA CYS A 54 8.45 -6.10 14.95
C CYS A 54 8.14 -7.53 14.47
N GLY A 55 8.32 -7.81 13.18
CA GLY A 55 7.97 -9.09 12.56
C GLY A 55 6.46 -9.34 12.39
N GLY A 56 5.62 -8.34 12.68
CA GLY A 56 4.17 -8.43 12.47
C GLY A 56 3.84 -8.63 10.99
N GLN A 57 2.81 -9.42 10.71
CA GLN A 57 2.41 -9.78 9.34
C GLN A 57 0.94 -9.50 9.09
N ALA A 58 0.63 -9.03 7.89
CA ALA A 58 -0.74 -8.86 7.41
C ALA A 58 -0.86 -9.31 5.95
N GLN A 59 -2.06 -9.70 5.54
CA GLN A 59 -2.40 -9.91 4.13
C GLN A 59 -3.28 -8.77 3.66
N LEU A 60 -2.92 -8.18 2.54
CA LEU A 60 -3.63 -7.09 1.90
C LEU A 60 -4.15 -7.58 0.55
N GLU A 61 -5.38 -7.18 0.21
CA GLU A 61 -5.96 -7.38 -1.11
C GLU A 61 -6.24 -6.01 -1.73
N VAL A 62 -5.77 -5.79 -2.96
CA VAL A 62 -6.04 -4.57 -3.72
C VAL A 62 -7.12 -4.87 -4.75
N SER A 63 -8.24 -4.15 -4.69
CA SER A 63 -9.30 -4.27 -5.69
C SER A 63 -8.93 -3.48 -6.95
N LYS A 64 -9.14 -4.09 -8.12
CA LYS A 64 -8.76 -3.53 -9.42
C LYS A 64 -9.64 -2.35 -9.87
N ASP A 65 -10.73 -2.06 -9.15
CA ASP A 65 -11.73 -1.05 -9.50
C ASP A 65 -11.31 0.41 -9.23
N GLU A 66 -10.21 0.65 -8.51
CA GLU A 66 -9.88 2.01 -8.01
C GLU A 66 -8.64 2.65 -8.66
N GLN A 67 -8.11 2.07 -9.75
CA GLN A 67 -6.91 2.57 -10.45
C GLN A 67 -7.15 3.04 -11.90
N ASP A 68 -8.37 2.99 -12.43
CA ASP A 68 -8.67 3.42 -13.80
C ASP A 68 -9.95 4.28 -13.86
N ALA A 69 -9.81 5.56 -13.49
CA ALA A 69 -10.80 6.57 -13.84
C ALA A 69 -10.08 7.88 -14.27
N PRO A 70 -9.59 7.97 -15.52
CA PRO A 70 -9.53 9.26 -16.18
C PRO A 70 -10.96 9.70 -16.57
N GLU A 71 -11.31 10.94 -16.22
CA GLU A 71 -12.54 11.64 -16.60
C GLU A 71 -12.87 11.51 -18.10
N GLU A 72 -13.95 10.78 -18.42
CA GLU A 72 -14.68 10.98 -19.67
C GLU A 72 -15.76 12.05 -19.44
N ALA A 73 -15.59 13.26 -19.97
CA ALA A 73 -16.61 14.04 -20.70
C ALA A 73 -16.34 15.57 -20.72
N GLY A 74 -16.22 16.14 -21.93
CA GLY A 74 -16.36 17.59 -22.17
C GLY A 74 -15.73 18.05 -23.48
N SER A 75 -16.39 17.84 -24.63
CA SER A 75 -17.13 18.88 -25.38
C SER A 75 -16.24 19.82 -26.21
N GLY A 76 -16.42 19.78 -27.54
CA GLY A 76 -15.89 20.76 -28.49
C GLY A 76 -15.92 20.27 -29.92
#